data_AF-A0A534RC72-F1
#
_entry.id   AF-A0A534RC72-F1
#
_cell.length_a   1.000
_cell.length_b   1.000
_cell.length_c   1.000
_cell.angle_alpha   90.00
_cell.angle_beta   90.00
_cell.angle_gamma   90.00
#
_symmetry.space_group_name_H-M   'P 1'
#
loop_
_entity.id
_entity.type
_entity.pdbx_description
1 polymer ?
#
loop_
_entity_poly.entity_id
_entity_poly.type
_entity_poly.pdbx_seq_one_letter_code
_entity_poly.pdbx_strand_id
1 'polypeptide(L)'
;MADGVPLAASLRWQGGPQGHLHAESSGRPADPRGRLRALRRLKEARVGTFGHQELEQAFRVYWRTGAVGEDWDAWADLFTEDCVYVEHFYGTMRGRETVRAWIKPIMAKYGEIYTAYEWHVIDAAQGRVVFYMQNRRDHPGGQGTIDFPGISILEYASGGKWRRGVGQRSRVDAGRPILGRVAGQASPAFGTSGCRFRSCA
;
A
#
# COMPACT_ATOMS: atom_id res chain seq x y z
N MET A 1 -56.19 29.45 -14.55
CA MET A 1 -55.08 30.34 -14.98
C MET A 1 -53.79 29.67 -14.52
N ALA A 2 -52.85 29.20 -15.32
CA ALA A 2 -52.79 28.88 -16.74
C ALA A 2 -51.82 27.70 -16.81
N ASP A 3 -52.25 26.60 -17.43
CA ASP A 3 -51.44 25.41 -17.71
C ASP A 3 -50.80 25.52 -19.09
N GLY A 4 -49.64 24.87 -19.27
CA GLY A 4 -49.31 24.22 -20.54
C GLY A 4 -48.15 24.80 -21.34
N VAL A 5 -46.99 24.18 -21.19
CA VAL A 5 -45.91 24.06 -22.19
C VAL A 5 -46.37 23.04 -23.26
N PRO A 6 -46.09 23.17 -24.59
CA PRO A 6 -44.91 22.47 -25.14
C PRO A 6 -44.29 22.95 -26.49
N LEU A 7 -43.01 22.55 -26.61
CA LEU A 7 -42.22 22.06 -27.77
C LEU A 7 -42.31 22.68 -29.19
N ALA A 8 -41.11 23.08 -29.63
CA ALA A 8 -40.34 22.59 -30.78
C ALA A 8 -40.55 23.14 -32.22
N ALA A 9 -39.37 23.31 -32.83
CA ALA A 9 -39.02 23.27 -34.24
C ALA A 9 -39.42 24.47 -35.13
N SER A 10 -38.41 25.19 -35.64
CA SER A 10 -37.90 24.96 -37.01
C SER A 10 -36.82 25.97 -37.40
N LEU A 11 -35.86 25.46 -38.17
CA LEU A 11 -34.72 26.15 -38.78
C LEU A 11 -35.12 27.44 -39.51
N ARG A 12 -34.22 28.44 -39.47
CA ARG A 12 -33.84 29.17 -40.69
C ARG A 12 -32.39 29.67 -40.56
N TRP A 13 -31.53 29.03 -41.33
CA TRP A 13 -30.13 29.41 -41.56
C TRP A 13 -30.13 30.48 -42.65
N GLN A 14 -29.50 31.63 -42.40
CA GLN A 14 -29.15 32.63 -43.40
C GLN A 14 -27.68 33.00 -43.20
N GLY A 15 -26.92 32.98 -44.30
CA GLY A 15 -25.47 32.86 -44.31
C GLY A 15 -24.68 34.12 -44.00
N GLY A 16 -23.38 33.90 -43.75
CA GLY A 16 -22.31 34.89 -43.58
C GLY A 16 -20.96 34.17 -43.46
N PRO A 17 -19.84 34.78 -43.88
CA PRO A 17 -18.89 34.16 -44.81
C PRO A 17 -17.83 33.25 -44.20
N GLN A 18 -17.28 32.40 -45.08
CA GLN A 18 -16.15 31.50 -44.88
C GLN A 18 -14.91 32.28 -44.40
N GLY A 19 -14.69 32.29 -43.09
CA GLY A 19 -13.41 32.62 -42.49
C GLY A 19 -12.68 31.31 -42.16
N HIS A 20 -11.75 30.88 -43.02
CA HIS A 20 -10.75 29.90 -42.63
C HIS A 20 -9.85 30.52 -41.56
N LEU A 21 -10.18 30.30 -40.29
CA LEU A 21 -9.25 30.52 -39.18
C LEU A 21 -8.23 29.39 -39.21
N HIS A 22 -7.08 29.66 -39.83
CA HIS A 22 -5.87 28.89 -39.58
C HIS A 22 -5.50 29.07 -38.10
N ALA A 23 -5.84 28.10 -37.27
CA ALA A 23 -5.19 27.93 -35.99
C ALA A 23 -3.77 27.41 -36.27
N GLU A 24 -2.80 28.31 -36.37
CA GLU A 24 -1.39 27.93 -36.31
C GLU A 24 -1.12 27.35 -34.92
N SER A 25 -1.18 26.02 -34.81
CA SER A 25 -0.59 25.31 -33.68
C SER A 25 0.92 25.32 -33.83
N SER A 26 1.56 26.43 -33.46
CA SER A 26 3.01 26.50 -33.25
C SER A 26 3.41 25.82 -31.93
N GLY A 27 2.86 24.62 -31.69
CA GLY A 27 3.28 23.72 -30.63
C GLY A 27 4.24 22.71 -31.20
N ARG A 28 5.55 22.98 -31.11
CA ARG A 28 6.58 21.97 -31.40
C ARG A 28 6.23 20.70 -30.61
N PRO A 29 6.12 19.51 -31.24
CA PRO A 29 5.75 18.30 -30.51
C PRO A 29 6.76 18.09 -29.38
N ALA A 30 6.26 17.93 -28.16
CA ALA A 30 7.10 17.77 -26.98
C ALA A 30 8.07 16.60 -27.20
N ASP A 31 9.39 16.88 -27.17
CA ASP A 31 10.43 15.87 -27.36
C ASP A 31 10.20 14.71 -26.37
N PRO A 32 9.92 13.49 -26.85
CA PRO A 32 9.70 12.33 -25.98
C PRO A 32 10.89 12.09 -25.04
N ARG A 33 12.11 12.44 -25.47
CA ARG A 33 13.33 12.31 -24.68
C ARG A 33 13.42 13.40 -23.60
N GLY A 34 12.92 14.60 -23.87
CA GLY A 34 12.76 15.68 -22.91
C GLY A 34 11.78 15.33 -21.79
N ARG A 35 10.65 14.70 -22.15
CA ARG A 35 9.67 14.21 -21.17
C ARG A 35 10.23 13.11 -20.27
N LEU A 36 10.95 12.13 -20.83
CA LEU A 36 11.61 11.09 -20.01
C LEU A 36 12.67 11.67 -19.06
N ARG A 37 13.48 12.63 -19.52
CA ARG A 37 14.49 13.29 -18.68
C ARG A 37 13.85 14.11 -17.54
N ALA A 38 12.75 14.81 -17.82
CA ALA A 38 12.01 15.55 -16.81
C ALA A 38 11.36 14.62 -15.78
N LEU A 39 10.74 13.52 -16.22
CA LEU A 39 10.18 12.49 -15.32
C LEU A 39 11.26 11.84 -14.46
N ARG A 40 12.44 11.58 -15.04
CA ARG A 40 13.60 11.07 -14.31
C ARG A 40 14.10 12.07 -13.26
N ARG A 41 14.23 13.36 -13.61
CA ARG A 41 14.61 14.41 -12.66
C ARG A 41 13.57 14.64 -11.58
N LEU A 42 12.27 14.53 -11.88
CA LEU A 42 11.20 14.60 -10.88
C LEU A 42 11.20 13.39 -9.95
N LYS A 43 11.52 12.20 -10.47
CA LYS A 43 11.73 10.99 -9.68
C LYS A 43 12.98 11.12 -8.80
N GLU A 44 14.08 11.65 -9.33
CA GLU A 44 15.32 11.94 -8.62
C GLU A 44 15.14 13.07 -7.59
N ALA A 45 14.33 14.10 -7.87
CA ALA A 45 14.06 15.20 -6.95
C ALA A 45 13.06 14.86 -5.83
N ARG A 46 12.14 13.91 -6.07
CA ARG A 46 11.28 13.34 -5.01
C ARG A 46 12.03 12.39 -4.09
N VAL A 47 13.20 11.94 -4.51
CA VAL A 47 14.02 11.00 -3.76
C VAL A 47 15.23 11.78 -3.27
N GLY A 48 15.11 12.39 -2.10
CA GLY A 48 16.28 12.87 -1.40
C GLY A 48 17.25 11.69 -1.26
N THR A 49 18.48 11.83 -1.73
CA THR A 49 19.51 10.81 -1.53
C THR A 49 19.79 10.76 -0.03
N PHE A 50 19.17 9.80 0.67
CA PHE A 50 19.36 9.66 2.11
C PHE A 50 20.75 9.09 2.39
N GLY A 51 21.32 9.43 3.54
CA GLY A 51 22.58 8.83 3.96
C GLY A 51 22.41 7.33 4.20
N HIS A 52 23.33 6.51 3.70
CA HIS A 52 23.30 5.07 3.97
C HIS A 52 23.26 4.78 5.48
N GLN A 53 24.07 5.50 6.27
CA GLN A 53 24.09 5.36 7.73
C GLN A 53 22.78 5.78 8.40
N GLU A 54 22.09 6.79 7.85
CA GLU A 54 20.78 7.22 8.36
C GLU A 54 19.74 6.11 8.16
N LEU A 55 19.70 5.51 6.96
CA LEU A 55 18.80 4.40 6.66
C LEU A 55 19.11 3.14 7.47
N GLU A 56 20.40 2.82 7.64
CA GLU A 56 20.85 1.71 8.49
C GLU A 56 20.37 1.92 9.92
N GLN A 57 20.56 3.11 10.48
CA GLN A 57 20.12 3.42 11.84
C GLN A 57 18.60 3.36 11.97
N ALA A 58 17.86 3.93 11.02
CA ALA A 58 16.40 3.86 11.00
C ALA A 58 15.91 2.40 10.92
N PHE A 59 16.55 1.56 10.09
CA PHE A 59 16.19 0.15 9.98
C PHE A 59 16.49 -0.63 11.25
N ARG A 60 17.64 -0.38 11.91
CA ARG A 60 17.96 -0.99 13.20
C ARG A 60 16.94 -0.65 14.28
N VAL A 61 16.47 0.59 14.31
CA VAL A 61 15.39 0.99 15.22
C VAL A 61 14.11 0.23 14.87
N TYR A 62 13.70 0.23 13.60
CA TYR A 62 12.54 -0.52 13.12
C TYR A 62 12.57 -2.01 13.51
N TRP A 63 13.68 -2.68 13.26
CA TRP A 63 13.85 -4.10 13.56
C TRP A 63 13.82 -4.35 15.06
N ARG A 64 14.54 -3.54 15.86
CA ARG A 64 14.56 -3.70 17.31
C ARG A 64 13.20 -3.44 17.95
N THR A 65 12.46 -2.43 17.51
CA THR A 65 11.15 -2.11 18.09
C THR A 65 10.11 -3.17 17.77
N GLY A 66 10.06 -3.65 16.52
CA GLY A 66 9.09 -4.65 16.09
C GLY A 66 9.54 -6.08 16.34
N ALA A 67 10.52 -6.57 15.59
CA ALA A 67 10.91 -7.97 15.57
C ALA A 67 11.58 -8.48 16.86
N VAL A 68 12.18 -7.60 17.65
CA VAL A 68 12.88 -7.97 18.89
C VAL A 68 12.08 -7.56 20.13
N GLY A 69 11.64 -6.30 20.17
CA GLY A 69 10.93 -5.75 21.32
C GLY A 69 9.44 -6.06 21.33
N GLU A 70 8.86 -6.42 20.17
CA GLU A 70 7.42 -6.65 19.98
C GLU A 70 6.54 -5.52 20.53
N ASP A 71 7.08 -4.29 20.53
CA ASP A 71 6.37 -3.08 20.93
C ASP A 71 5.64 -2.53 19.71
N TRP A 72 4.44 -3.06 19.49
CA TRP A 72 3.64 -2.75 18.30
C TRP A 72 3.08 -1.32 18.28
N ASP A 73 2.92 -0.68 19.45
CA ASP A 73 2.52 0.72 19.53
C ASP A 73 3.69 1.61 19.09
N ALA A 74 4.89 1.43 19.67
CA ALA A 74 6.08 2.17 19.28
C ALA A 74 6.52 1.85 17.84
N TRP A 75 6.32 0.62 17.38
CA TRP A 75 6.61 0.24 15.99
C TRP A 75 5.69 0.96 15.01
N ALA A 76 4.39 1.10 15.32
CA ALA A 76 3.47 1.87 14.51
C ALA A 76 3.85 3.37 14.48
N ASP A 77 4.39 3.90 15.58
CA ASP A 77 4.91 5.27 15.62
C ASP A 77 6.08 5.50 14.65
N LEU A 78 6.80 4.46 14.21
CA LEU A 78 7.88 4.60 13.22
C LEU A 78 7.37 4.92 11.81
N PHE A 79 6.05 4.91 11.57
CA PHE A 79 5.48 5.32 10.30
C PHE A 79 5.01 6.78 10.31
N THR A 80 4.98 7.41 9.14
CA THR A 80 4.33 8.72 8.98
C THR A 80 2.83 8.60 9.20
N GLU A 81 2.18 9.70 9.60
CA GLU A 81 0.73 9.73 9.85
C GLU A 81 -0.09 9.28 8.65
N ASP A 82 0.39 9.60 7.45
CA ASP A 82 -0.20 9.34 6.14
C ASP A 82 0.38 8.09 5.44
N CYS A 83 1.07 7.22 6.16
CA CYS A 83 1.79 6.09 5.56
C CYS A 83 0.88 5.15 4.76
N VAL A 84 1.47 4.39 3.85
CA VAL A 84 0.78 3.28 3.18
C VAL A 84 1.47 1.98 3.54
N TYR A 85 0.75 1.05 4.16
CA TYR A 85 1.26 -0.29 4.42
C TYR A 85 0.52 -1.30 3.56
N VAL A 86 1.23 -2.07 2.77
CA VAL A 86 0.66 -3.12 1.93
C VAL A 86 1.03 -4.46 2.52
N GLU A 87 0.04 -5.17 3.03
CA GLU A 87 0.18 -6.56 3.46
C GLU A 87 -0.47 -7.46 2.41
N HIS A 88 0.31 -8.40 1.86
CA HIS A 88 -0.14 -9.22 0.73
C HIS A 88 -1.47 -9.96 1.00
N PHE A 89 -1.69 -10.43 2.23
CA PHE A 89 -2.90 -11.17 2.59
C PHE A 89 -4.03 -10.31 3.18
N TYR A 90 -3.70 -9.17 3.78
CA TYR A 90 -4.66 -8.33 4.51
C TYR A 90 -5.00 -7.03 3.76
N GLY A 91 -4.37 -6.80 2.62
CA GLY A 91 -4.64 -5.66 1.76
C GLY A 91 -3.83 -4.41 2.13
N THR A 92 -4.34 -3.25 1.73
CA THR A 92 -3.66 -1.97 1.92
C THR A 92 -4.25 -1.20 3.08
N MET A 93 -3.40 -0.81 4.01
CA MET A 93 -3.72 0.10 5.11
C MET A 93 -3.19 1.49 4.79
N ARG A 94 -3.98 2.50 5.16
CA ARG A 94 -3.64 3.91 4.97
C ARG A 94 -3.66 4.62 6.32
N GLY A 95 -2.53 5.20 6.67
CA GLY A 95 -2.26 5.90 7.92
C GLY A 95 -1.80 5.00 9.06
N ARG A 96 -0.93 5.54 9.92
CA ARG A 96 -0.28 4.78 11.00
C ARG A 96 -1.26 4.17 12.00
N GLU A 97 -2.39 4.84 12.27
CA GLU A 97 -3.40 4.33 13.21
C GLU A 97 -4.15 3.12 12.63
N THR A 98 -4.38 3.09 11.31
CA THR A 98 -4.93 1.91 10.63
C THR A 98 -3.94 0.74 10.70
N VAL A 99 -2.64 1.02 10.53
CA VAL A 99 -1.58 0.01 10.68
C VAL A 99 -1.55 -0.51 12.12
N ARG A 100 -1.60 0.36 13.13
CA ARG A 100 -1.64 0.01 14.55
C ARG A 100 -2.83 -0.88 14.90
N ALA A 101 -4.02 -0.50 14.44
CA ALA A 101 -5.26 -1.24 14.67
C ALA A 101 -5.24 -2.64 14.04
N TRP A 102 -4.45 -2.83 12.98
CA TRP A 102 -4.23 -4.13 12.35
C TRP A 102 -3.14 -4.96 13.05
N ILE A 103 -1.95 -4.40 13.28
CA ILE A 103 -0.78 -5.17 13.72
C ILE A 103 -0.92 -5.72 15.16
N LYS A 104 -1.55 -4.95 16.05
CA LYS A 104 -1.73 -5.35 17.46
C LYS A 104 -2.54 -6.64 17.61
N PRO A 105 -3.78 -6.75 17.10
CA PRO A 105 -4.57 -7.96 17.27
C PRO A 105 -3.98 -9.16 16.53
N ILE A 106 -3.35 -8.96 15.37
CA ILE A 106 -2.76 -10.08 14.62
C ILE A 106 -1.54 -10.65 15.35
N MET A 107 -0.65 -9.81 15.88
CA MET A 107 0.52 -10.29 16.63
C MET A 107 0.12 -10.88 17.99
N ALA A 108 -0.90 -10.34 18.65
CA ALA A 108 -1.45 -10.96 19.87
C ALA A 108 -2.06 -12.35 19.60
N LYS A 109 -2.68 -12.54 18.44
CA LYS A 109 -3.28 -13.82 18.04
C LYS A 109 -2.24 -14.87 17.66
N TYR A 110 -1.12 -14.45 17.08
CA TYR A 110 -0.08 -15.33 16.55
C TYR A 110 1.27 -15.12 17.24
N GLY A 111 1.25 -14.85 18.55
CA GLY A 111 2.45 -14.54 19.34
C GLY A 111 3.45 -15.70 19.44
N GLU A 112 3.06 -16.91 19.05
CA GLU A 112 3.98 -18.04 18.92
C GLU A 112 4.88 -17.96 17.68
N ILE A 113 4.61 -17.03 16.75
CA ILE A 113 5.41 -16.81 15.55
C ILE A 113 6.36 -15.63 15.78
N TYR A 114 7.66 -15.90 15.81
CA TYR A 114 8.72 -14.90 15.98
C TYR A 114 9.52 -14.73 14.68
N THR A 115 10.27 -13.64 14.55
CA THR A 115 11.04 -13.33 13.32
C THR A 115 12.53 -13.48 13.54
N ALA A 116 13.17 -14.36 12.76
CA ALA A 116 14.62 -14.51 12.70
C ALA A 116 15.18 -13.69 11.53
N TYR A 117 16.07 -12.75 11.87
CA TYR A 117 16.78 -11.91 10.90
C TYR A 117 17.73 -12.77 10.06
N GLU A 118 17.82 -12.51 8.75
CA GLU A 118 18.89 -13.06 7.92
C GLU A 118 19.73 -11.95 7.29
N TRP A 119 19.14 -11.09 6.47
CA TRP A 119 19.86 -10.06 5.75
C TRP A 119 18.96 -8.88 5.40
N HIS A 120 19.60 -7.75 5.10
CA HIS A 120 18.95 -6.60 4.48
C HIS A 120 19.90 -5.89 3.50
N VAL A 121 19.32 -5.10 2.61
CA VAL A 121 20.00 -4.26 1.63
C VAL A 121 19.45 -2.84 1.74
N ILE A 122 20.35 -1.87 1.77
CA ILE A 122 20.02 -0.44 1.77
C ILE A 122 20.21 0.13 0.37
N ASP A 123 19.12 0.61 -0.22
CA ASP A 123 19.12 1.42 -1.43
C ASP A 123 18.97 2.90 -1.05
N ALA A 124 20.11 3.51 -0.73
CA ALA A 124 20.20 4.93 -0.36
C ALA A 124 19.73 5.86 -1.49
N ALA A 125 20.01 5.49 -2.74
CA ALA A 125 19.62 6.25 -3.91
C ALA A 125 18.10 6.28 -4.11
N GLN A 126 17.36 5.32 -3.52
CA GLN A 126 15.90 5.26 -3.58
C GLN A 126 15.21 5.44 -2.23
N GLY A 127 15.98 5.69 -1.15
CA GLY A 127 15.48 5.79 0.22
C GLY A 127 14.76 4.53 0.67
N ARG A 128 15.32 3.35 0.36
CA ARG A 128 14.67 2.06 0.58
C ARG A 128 15.53 1.11 1.39
N VAL A 129 14.86 0.28 2.17
CA VAL A 129 15.45 -0.89 2.82
C VAL A 129 14.65 -2.12 2.41
N VAL A 130 15.34 -3.12 1.91
CA VAL A 130 14.75 -4.44 1.61
C VAL A 130 15.36 -5.43 2.57
N PHE A 131 14.54 -6.17 3.29
CA PHE A 131 15.03 -7.15 4.26
C PHE A 131 14.30 -8.47 4.14
N TYR A 132 15.02 -9.53 4.48
CA TYR A 132 14.55 -10.90 4.47
C TYR A 132 14.69 -11.49 5.86
N MET A 133 13.67 -12.23 6.25
CA MET A 133 13.56 -12.87 7.55
C MET A 133 12.86 -14.20 7.42
N GLN A 134 13.18 -15.11 8.34
CA GLN A 134 12.35 -16.27 8.58
C GLN A 134 11.32 -15.92 9.62
N ASN A 135 10.06 -16.13 9.29
CA ASN A 135 9.03 -16.16 10.31
C ASN A 135 8.99 -17.57 10.84
N ARG A 136 9.30 -17.72 12.12
CA ARG A 136 9.62 -18.98 12.73
C ARG A 136 8.62 -19.28 13.82
N ARG A 137 8.28 -20.55 13.96
CA ARG A 137 7.59 -21.07 15.15
C ARG A 137 8.19 -22.40 15.54
N ASP A 138 8.06 -22.76 16.80
CA ASP A 138 8.50 -24.07 17.25
C ASP A 138 7.59 -25.17 16.68
N HIS A 139 8.19 -26.31 16.37
CA HIS A 139 7.43 -27.44 15.87
C HIS A 139 6.51 -27.96 17.01
N PRO A 140 5.20 -28.15 16.79
CA PRO A 140 4.29 -28.61 17.86
C PRO A 140 4.66 -29.96 18.50
N GLY A 141 5.41 -30.78 17.77
CA GLY A 141 5.98 -32.04 18.27
C GLY A 141 7.30 -31.90 19.04
N GLY A 142 7.78 -30.69 19.31
CA GLY A 142 8.99 -30.41 20.07
C GLY A 142 10.32 -30.63 19.33
N GLN A 143 10.28 -30.90 18.02
CA GLN A 143 11.47 -31.20 17.22
C GLN A 143 11.76 -30.07 16.25
N GLY A 144 12.58 -29.10 16.68
CA GLY A 144 13.04 -28.01 15.84
C GLY A 144 11.97 -26.96 15.55
N THR A 145 12.15 -26.27 14.42
CA THR A 145 11.36 -25.09 14.07
C THR A 145 10.78 -25.19 12.67
N ILE A 146 9.68 -24.49 12.43
CA ILE A 146 9.04 -24.34 11.12
C ILE A 146 9.26 -22.89 10.68
N ASP A 147 9.87 -22.71 9.51
CA ASP A 147 10.19 -21.41 8.94
C ASP A 147 9.28 -21.07 7.75
N PHE A 148 8.84 -19.81 7.72
CA PHE A 148 8.09 -19.21 6.62
C PHE A 148 8.87 -18.00 6.10
N PRO A 149 9.44 -18.06 4.89
CA PRO A 149 10.24 -16.98 4.37
C PRO A 149 9.38 -15.73 4.17
N GLY A 150 9.92 -14.61 4.65
CA GLY A 150 9.34 -13.28 4.54
C GLY A 150 10.31 -12.31 3.89
N ILE A 151 9.79 -11.46 3.01
CA ILE A 151 10.52 -10.33 2.46
C ILE A 151 9.70 -9.06 2.68
N SER A 152 10.36 -7.98 3.05
CA SER A 152 9.71 -6.70 3.27
C SER A 152 10.51 -5.57 2.66
N ILE A 153 9.79 -4.53 2.23
CA ILE A 153 10.35 -3.32 1.63
C ILE A 153 9.83 -2.12 2.40
N LEU A 154 10.74 -1.31 2.92
CA LEU A 154 10.43 -0.04 3.57
C LEU A 154 10.90 1.11 2.69
N GLU A 155 10.06 2.14 2.57
CA GLU A 155 10.43 3.41 1.96
C GLU A 155 10.47 4.50 3.02
N TYR A 156 11.64 5.10 3.14
CA TYR A 156 11.96 6.09 4.14
C TYR A 156 11.37 7.46 3.78
N ALA A 157 10.90 8.20 4.77
CA ALA A 157 10.39 9.55 4.62
C ALA A 157 11.46 10.57 5.00
N SER A 158 11.81 10.61 6.29
CA SER A 158 12.85 11.42 6.94
C SER A 158 12.72 11.22 8.47
N GLY A 159 13.71 11.66 9.25
CA GLY A 159 13.59 11.74 10.72
C GLY A 159 13.30 10.41 11.43
N GLY A 160 13.80 9.30 10.89
CA GLY A 160 13.56 7.96 11.41
C GLY A 160 12.19 7.38 11.06
N LYS A 161 11.40 8.02 10.18
CA LYS A 161 10.05 7.59 9.82
C LYS A 161 9.95 6.94 8.45
N TRP A 162 9.04 5.99 8.31
CA TRP A 162 8.72 5.28 7.07
C TRP A 162 7.40 5.77 6.48
N ARG A 163 7.39 6.17 5.20
CA ARG A 163 6.17 6.55 4.48
C ARG A 163 5.43 5.35 3.91
N ARG A 164 6.14 4.24 3.68
CA ARG A 164 5.56 3.03 3.10
C ARG A 164 6.24 1.77 3.59
N GLY A 165 5.42 0.76 3.86
CA GLY A 165 5.86 -0.60 4.14
C GLY A 165 5.17 -1.58 3.20
N VAL A 166 5.88 -2.62 2.78
CA VAL A 166 5.30 -3.78 2.09
C VAL A 166 5.77 -5.01 2.81
N GLY A 167 4.83 -5.82 3.29
CA GLY A 167 5.09 -7.15 3.83
C GLY A 167 4.63 -8.22 2.84
N GLN A 168 5.52 -9.17 2.54
CA GLN A 168 5.17 -10.39 1.81
C GLN A 168 5.67 -11.62 2.57
N ARG A 169 4.76 -12.57 2.81
CA ARG A 169 5.04 -13.90 3.37
C ARG A 169 4.72 -14.96 2.33
N SER A 170 5.47 -16.06 2.26
CA SER A 170 5.14 -17.16 1.35
C SER A 170 3.80 -17.80 1.72
N ARG A 171 2.99 -18.10 0.69
CA ARG A 171 1.66 -18.73 0.83
C ARG A 171 1.74 -20.25 1.10
N VAL A 172 2.86 -20.87 0.74
CA VAL A 172 2.97 -22.31 0.52
C VAL A 172 3.29 -23.09 1.80
N ASP A 173 3.96 -22.46 2.77
CA ASP A 173 4.34 -23.12 4.03
C ASP A 173 3.46 -22.70 5.22
N ALA A 174 2.67 -21.64 5.08
CA ALA A 174 1.56 -21.30 5.99
C ALA A 174 0.40 -22.29 5.79
N GLY A 175 0.67 -23.58 6.04
CA GLY A 175 -0.24 -24.71 5.89
C GLY A 175 -1.66 -24.35 6.30
N ARG A 176 -2.62 -24.97 5.62
CA ARG A 176 -4.05 -24.62 5.51
C ARG A 176 -4.85 -24.31 6.80
N PRO A 177 -4.35 -24.33 8.06
CA PRO A 177 -5.05 -23.65 9.15
C PRO A 177 -4.60 -22.20 9.47
N ILE A 178 -3.38 -21.74 9.16
CA ILE A 178 -2.83 -20.56 9.88
C ILE A 178 -3.48 -19.23 9.47
N LEU A 179 -3.82 -19.01 8.19
CA LEU A 179 -4.49 -17.78 7.73
C LEU A 179 -5.86 -17.99 7.05
N GLY A 180 -6.30 -19.25 6.84
CA GLY A 180 -7.40 -19.57 5.94
C GLY A 180 -8.84 -19.49 6.49
N ARG A 181 -9.07 -19.16 7.77
CA ARG A 181 -10.42 -19.24 8.37
C ARG A 181 -11.06 -17.95 8.85
N VAL A 182 -10.47 -16.77 8.60
CA VAL A 182 -11.05 -15.48 9.01
C VAL A 182 -11.04 -14.47 7.86
N ALA A 183 -11.34 -14.91 6.64
CA ALA A 183 -11.79 -14.00 5.57
C ALA A 183 -13.33 -13.91 5.49
N GLY A 184 -14.05 -14.52 6.45
CA GLY A 184 -15.51 -14.59 6.47
C GLY A 184 -16.22 -13.75 7.53
N GLN A 185 -15.50 -13.01 8.38
CA GLN A 185 -16.11 -12.22 9.47
C GLN A 185 -15.37 -10.90 9.69
N ALA A 186 -15.33 -10.06 8.65
CA ALA A 186 -15.09 -8.63 8.80
C ALA A 186 -15.70 -7.92 7.58
N SER A 187 -17.04 -7.86 7.54
CA SER A 187 -17.74 -6.82 6.79
C SER A 187 -18.39 -5.90 7.81
N PRO A 188 -18.06 -4.60 7.84
CA PRO A 188 -18.87 -3.64 8.57
C PRO A 188 -20.22 -3.51 7.84
N ALA A 189 -21.29 -3.64 8.61
CA ALA A 189 -22.66 -3.53 8.15
C ALA A 189 -22.89 -2.26 7.33
N PHE A 190 -23.29 -2.42 6.07
CA PHE A 190 -24.00 -1.39 5.32
C PHE A 190 -25.33 -1.98 4.83
N GLY A 191 -26.41 -1.41 5.37
CA GLY A 191 -27.71 -1.28 4.70
C GLY A 191 -28.42 -2.57 4.28
N THR A 192 -29.31 -3.05 5.14
CA THR A 192 -30.39 -3.95 4.74
C THR A 192 -31.38 -3.24 3.82
N SER A 193 -31.48 -3.65 2.56
CA SER A 193 -32.75 -3.54 1.81
C SER A 193 -32.88 -4.63 0.75
N GLY A 194 -33.83 -5.54 0.99
CA GLY A 194 -34.69 -6.15 -0.02
C GLY A 194 -34.06 -7.04 -1.11
N CYS A 195 -34.19 -8.36 -0.95
CA CYS A 195 -35.12 -9.12 -1.80
C CYS A 195 -35.29 -10.56 -1.26
N ARG A 196 -36.55 -10.93 -1.05
CA ARG A 196 -36.98 -12.30 -0.72
C ARG A 196 -36.85 -13.16 -1.98
N PHE A 197 -36.34 -14.39 -1.86
CA PHE A 197 -36.85 -15.49 -2.68
C PHE A 197 -36.93 -16.78 -1.86
N ARG A 198 -38.07 -17.46 -2.00
CA ARG A 198 -38.50 -18.69 -1.32
C ARG A 198 -37.91 -19.93 -2.00
N SER A 199 -37.64 -20.93 -1.16
CA SER A 199 -37.86 -22.40 -1.22
C SER A 199 -37.66 -23.23 -2.49
N CYS A 200 -37.46 -24.53 -2.17
CA CYS A 200 -37.57 -25.78 -2.96
C CYS A 200 -36.20 -26.27 -3.48
N ALA A 201 -35.74 -27.49 -3.20
CA ALA A 201 -36.32 -28.66 -2.52
C ALA A 201 -35.19 -29.44 -1.83
#